data_AF-A0A4R1YIS6-F1
#
_entry.id   AF-A0A4R1YIS6-F1
#
_cell.length_a   1.000
_cell.length_b   1.000
_cell.length_c   1.000
_cell.angle_alpha   90.00
_cell.angle_beta   90.00
_cell.angle_gamma   90.00
#
_symmetry.space_group_name_H-M   'P 1'
#
loop_
_entity.id
_entity.type
_entity.pdbx_description
1 polymer ?
#
loop_
_entity_poly.entity_id
_entity_poly.type
_entity_poly.pdbx_seq_one_letter_code
_entity_poly.pdbx_strand_id
1 'polypeptide(L)'
;MIPGNKARIILGLIVVVVLAAVWIRWGPDSWEVQITGTTGDGQEIQYHIETIHAGTSETLVFVNEDAGLLPPYFKFGSADLQAVASRVSVACPEEAVTVNGYGLRIPFLDMFPNATSIDAPARCLSVSTEKEEEDTSVESEVNGAD
;
A
#
# COMPACT_ATOMS: atom_id res chain seq x y z
N MET A 1 -14.95 48.46 11.13
CA MET A 1 -14.49 48.35 9.73
C MET A 1 -13.02 47.92 9.76
N ILE A 2 -12.74 46.63 9.55
CA ILE A 2 -11.36 46.13 9.56
C ILE A 2 -10.69 46.66 8.27
N PRO A 3 -9.57 47.40 8.34
CA PRO A 3 -8.93 47.95 7.15
C PRO A 3 -8.55 46.81 6.20
N GLY A 4 -8.76 47.00 4.89
CA GLY A 4 -8.73 45.93 3.89
C GLY A 4 -7.46 45.05 3.88
N ASN A 5 -6.30 45.59 4.28
CA ASN A 5 -5.08 44.81 4.44
C ASN A 5 -5.12 43.85 5.63
N LYS A 6 -5.68 44.25 6.78
CA LYS A 6 -5.83 43.38 7.95
C LYS A 6 -6.82 42.25 7.67
N ALA A 7 -7.89 42.53 6.92
CA ALA A 7 -8.86 41.51 6.50
C ALA A 7 -8.22 40.45 5.58
N ARG A 8 -7.37 40.85 4.62
CA ARG A 8 -6.61 39.94 3.75
C ARG A 8 -5.60 39.09 4.52
N ILE A 9 -4.91 39.67 5.51
CA ILE A 9 -3.98 38.93 6.38
C ILE A 9 -4.73 37.87 7.21
N ILE A 10 -5.86 38.25 7.81
CA ILE A 10 -6.68 37.32 8.60
C ILE A 10 -7.22 36.19 7.71
N LEU A 11 -7.73 36.51 6.52
CA LEU A 11 -8.19 35.52 5.55
C LEU A 11 -7.04 34.57 5.15
N GLY A 12 -5.86 35.11 4.86
CA GLY A 12 -4.67 34.30 4.52
C GLY A 12 -4.27 33.34 5.64
N LEU A 13 -4.27 33.80 6.89
CA LEU A 13 -4.01 32.94 8.05
C LEU A 13 -5.07 31.83 8.19
N ILE A 14 -6.35 32.15 7.98
CA ILE A 14 -7.42 31.14 8.01
C ILE A 14 -7.20 30.09 6.93
N VAL A 15 -6.88 30.49 5.69
CA VAL A 15 -6.59 29.56 4.60
C VAL A 15 -5.41 28.66 4.93
N VAL A 16 -4.31 29.21 5.46
CA VAL A 16 -3.14 28.41 5.86
C VAL A 16 -3.50 27.39 6.95
N VAL A 17 -4.27 27.79 7.95
CA VAL A 17 -4.73 26.89 9.02
C VAL A 17 -5.63 25.78 8.46
N VAL A 18 -6.54 26.11 7.53
CA VAL A 18 -7.40 25.13 6.87
C VAL A 18 -6.57 24.15 6.04
N LEU A 19 -5.61 24.63 5.25
CA LEU A 19 -4.71 23.76 4.47
C LEU A 19 -3.88 22.85 5.37
N ALA A 20 -3.35 23.37 6.48
CA ALA A 20 -2.62 22.58 7.46
C ALA A 20 -3.53 21.51 8.11
N ALA A 21 -4.76 21.85 8.46
CA ALA A 21 -5.72 20.90 9.01
C ALA A 21 -6.10 19.81 8.01
N VAL A 22 -6.29 20.16 6.73
CA VAL A 22 -6.54 19.19 5.65
C VAL A 22 -5.34 18.27 5.47
N TRP A 23 -4.12 18.81 5.46
CA TRP A 23 -2.89 18.01 5.33
C TRP A 23 -2.66 17.09 6.53
N ILE A 24 -2.92 17.53 7.76
CA ILE A 24 -2.86 16.65 8.94
C ILE A 24 -3.93 15.54 8.85
N ARG A 25 -5.11 15.86 8.31
CA ARG A 25 -6.25 14.95 8.30
C ARG A 25 -6.26 13.97 7.12
N TRP A 26 -5.54 14.25 6.04
CA TRP A 26 -5.52 13.48 4.78
C TRP A 26 -4.11 13.32 4.19
N GLY A 27 -3.09 13.68 4.95
CA GLY A 27 -1.71 13.63 4.52
C GLY A 27 -1.21 12.21 4.30
N PRO A 28 0.03 12.10 3.79
CA PRO A 28 0.72 10.83 3.69
C PRO A 28 0.95 10.26 5.09
N ASP A 29 0.76 8.96 5.21
CA ASP A 29 0.96 8.19 6.44
C ASP A 29 1.65 6.86 6.09
N SER A 30 2.23 6.23 7.10
CA SER A 30 2.97 4.98 6.97
C SER A 30 2.54 4.03 8.09
N TRP A 31 2.05 2.86 7.70
CA TRP A 31 1.57 1.85 8.64
C TRP A 31 2.50 0.64 8.62
N GLU A 32 2.90 0.20 9.81
CA GLU A 32 3.60 -1.06 9.98
C GLU A 32 2.57 -2.18 10.13
N VAL A 33 2.46 -3.02 9.10
CA VAL A 33 1.40 -4.02 8.99
C VAL A 33 1.92 -5.33 8.39
N GLN A 34 1.26 -6.42 8.73
CA GLN A 34 1.46 -7.73 8.12
C GLN A 34 0.41 -7.90 7.02
N ILE A 35 0.84 -8.24 5.80
CA ILE A 35 -0.09 -8.47 4.68
C ILE A 35 -0.62 -9.90 4.76
N THR A 36 -1.92 -10.04 4.99
CA THR A 36 -2.58 -11.34 5.15
C THR A 36 -3.19 -11.86 3.86
N GLY A 37 -3.47 -10.97 2.90
CA GLY A 37 -4.11 -11.34 1.66
C GLY A 37 -4.28 -10.16 0.72
N THR A 38 -4.66 -10.49 -0.51
CA THR A 38 -5.03 -9.51 -1.53
C THR A 38 -6.26 -10.02 -2.27
N THR A 39 -7.22 -9.15 -2.50
CA THR A 39 -8.44 -9.45 -3.28
C THR A 39 -8.56 -8.46 -4.43
N GLY A 40 -8.92 -8.94 -5.62
CA GLY A 40 -9.09 -8.13 -6.82
C GLY A 40 -9.08 -9.03 -8.03
N ASP A 41 -10.18 -9.06 -8.77
CA ASP A 41 -10.42 -9.97 -9.89
C ASP A 41 -9.94 -9.40 -11.25
N GLY A 42 -9.37 -8.19 -11.25
CA GLY A 42 -8.92 -7.48 -12.44
C GLY A 42 -10.06 -7.06 -13.38
N GLN A 43 -11.31 -7.34 -13.04
CA GLN A 43 -12.52 -6.85 -13.72
C GLN A 43 -13.10 -5.65 -12.98
N GLU A 44 -13.04 -5.68 -11.65
CA GLU A 44 -13.36 -4.59 -10.77
C GLU A 44 -12.16 -3.63 -10.74
N ILE A 45 -12.45 -2.33 -10.81
CA ILE A 45 -11.45 -1.25 -10.85
C ILE A 45 -10.68 -1.17 -9.51
N GLN A 46 -11.02 -2.03 -8.55
CA GLN A 46 -10.70 -1.90 -7.14
C GLN A 46 -9.84 -3.08 -6.66
N TYR A 47 -8.70 -2.74 -6.05
CA TYR A 47 -7.67 -3.62 -5.56
C TYR A 47 -7.60 -3.53 -4.04
N HIS A 48 -7.82 -4.65 -3.36
CA HIS A 48 -7.84 -4.73 -1.90
C HIS A 48 -6.56 -5.36 -1.39
N ILE A 49 -5.92 -4.71 -0.43
CA ILE A 49 -4.78 -5.24 0.32
C ILE A 49 -5.23 -5.38 1.77
N GLU A 50 -5.32 -6.63 2.22
CA GLU A 50 -5.78 -6.99 3.55
C GLU A 50 -4.57 -7.08 4.48
N THR A 51 -4.62 -6.32 5.57
CA THR A 51 -3.48 -6.24 6.51
C THR A 51 -3.93 -6.24 7.97
N ILE A 52 -3.00 -6.59 8.85
CA ILE A 52 -3.15 -6.51 10.31
C ILE A 52 -2.00 -5.67 10.85
N HIS A 53 -2.28 -4.74 11.76
CA HIS A 53 -1.24 -3.93 12.39
C HIS A 53 -0.24 -4.81 13.15
N ALA A 54 1.05 -4.51 12.97
CA ALA A 54 2.11 -5.26 13.62
C ALA A 54 1.94 -5.21 15.16
N GLY A 55 2.01 -6.38 15.80
CA GLY A 55 1.88 -6.50 17.25
C GLY A 55 0.46 -6.35 17.81
N THR A 56 -0.57 -6.21 16.96
CA THR A 56 -1.97 -6.17 17.39
C THR A 56 -2.85 -7.13 16.57
N SER A 57 -4.16 -7.13 16.83
CA SER A 57 -5.17 -7.84 16.03
C SER A 57 -6.06 -6.88 15.24
N GLU A 58 -5.65 -5.63 15.08
CA GLU A 58 -6.45 -4.60 14.40
C GLU A 58 -6.25 -4.69 12.88
N THR A 59 -7.34 -4.92 12.16
CA THR A 59 -7.31 -5.03 10.69
C THR A 59 -7.29 -3.65 10.03
N LEU A 60 -6.51 -3.53 8.97
CA LEU A 60 -6.47 -2.37 8.09
C LEU A 60 -6.55 -2.86 6.65
N VAL A 61 -7.55 -2.39 5.92
CA VAL A 61 -7.76 -2.74 4.52
C VAL A 61 -7.47 -1.52 3.67
N PHE A 62 -6.53 -1.64 2.76
CA PHE A 62 -6.25 -0.64 1.74
C PHE A 62 -7.05 -0.98 0.49
N VAL A 63 -7.69 0.04 -0.07
CA VAL A 63 -8.52 -0.10 -1.26
C VAL A 63 -8.02 0.91 -2.28
N ASN A 64 -7.33 0.40 -3.29
CA ASN A 64 -6.82 1.18 -4.40
C ASN A 64 -7.77 1.05 -5.58
N GLU A 65 -8.07 2.14 -6.27
CA GLU A 65 -8.88 2.11 -7.48
C GLU A 65 -8.07 2.65 -8.67
N ASP A 66 -7.94 1.86 -9.73
CA ASP A 66 -7.25 2.26 -10.96
C ASP A 66 -8.15 3.18 -11.80
N ALA A 67 -7.93 4.49 -11.71
CA ALA A 67 -8.68 5.44 -12.51
C ALA A 67 -8.50 5.16 -14.02
N GLY A 68 -9.63 4.92 -14.71
CA GLY A 68 -9.67 4.65 -16.14
C GLY A 68 -9.18 5.81 -17.03
N LEU A 69 -9.33 5.68 -18.35
CA LEU A 69 -8.73 6.57 -19.37
C LEU A 69 -9.29 8.02 -19.43
N LEU A 70 -10.05 8.50 -18.43
CA LEU A 70 -10.58 9.86 -18.38
C LEU A 70 -9.72 10.75 -17.45
N PRO A 71 -9.27 11.94 -17.89
CA PRO A 71 -8.32 12.77 -17.13
C PRO A 71 -8.97 13.36 -15.86
N PRO A 72 -8.20 13.66 -14.78
CA PRO A 72 -6.75 13.97 -14.78
C PRO A 72 -5.85 12.97 -14.04
N TYR A 73 -6.37 11.85 -13.54
CA TYR A 73 -5.61 10.96 -12.68
C TYR A 73 -5.24 9.69 -13.44
N PHE A 74 -4.06 9.71 -14.07
CA PHE A 74 -3.38 8.48 -14.47
C PHE A 74 -2.95 7.74 -13.20
N LYS A 75 -3.77 6.84 -12.66
CA LYS A 75 -3.33 5.90 -11.62
C LYS A 75 -2.90 4.61 -12.32
N PHE A 76 -1.61 4.55 -12.66
CA PHE A 76 -0.95 3.32 -13.09
C PHE A 76 -0.21 2.76 -11.88
N GLY A 77 -0.56 1.54 -11.47
CA GLY A 77 0.23 0.81 -10.47
C GLY A 77 -0.55 0.16 -9.34
N SER A 78 -1.89 0.18 -9.31
CA SER A 78 -2.62 -0.59 -8.29
C SER A 78 -2.48 -2.09 -8.53
N ALA A 79 -2.48 -2.52 -9.79
CA ALA A 79 -2.14 -3.89 -10.18
C ALA A 79 -0.71 -4.29 -9.75
N ASP A 80 0.28 -3.40 -9.93
CA ASP A 80 1.66 -3.65 -9.50
C ASP A 80 1.77 -3.74 -7.98
N LEU A 81 1.11 -2.84 -7.25
CA LEU A 81 1.03 -2.88 -5.78
C LEU A 81 0.34 -4.15 -5.29
N GLN A 82 -0.72 -4.59 -5.96
CA GLN A 82 -1.39 -5.84 -5.63
C GLN A 82 -0.47 -7.04 -5.86
N ALA A 83 0.29 -7.07 -6.97
CA ALA A 83 1.26 -8.12 -7.24
C ALA A 83 2.38 -8.17 -6.18
N VAL A 84 2.89 -7.01 -5.76
CA VAL A 84 3.87 -6.91 -4.66
C VAL A 84 3.27 -7.43 -3.35
N ALA A 85 2.07 -6.99 -2.99
CA ALA A 85 1.38 -7.43 -1.77
C ALA A 85 1.12 -8.95 -1.78
N SER A 86 0.67 -9.49 -2.91
CA SER A 86 0.42 -10.91 -3.12
C SER A 86 1.71 -11.74 -2.98
N ARG A 87 2.83 -11.23 -3.51
CA ARG A 87 4.14 -11.87 -3.32
C ARG A 87 4.57 -11.87 -1.86
N VAL A 88 4.44 -10.73 -1.17
CA VAL A 88 4.84 -10.60 0.24
C VAL A 88 4.03 -11.54 1.12
N SER A 89 2.71 -11.65 0.91
CA SER A 89 1.87 -12.55 1.71
C SER A 89 2.21 -14.03 1.54
N VAL A 90 2.75 -14.44 0.39
CA VAL A 90 3.20 -15.82 0.15
C VAL A 90 4.65 -16.05 0.59
N ALA A 91 5.56 -15.14 0.25
CA ALA A 91 6.99 -15.33 0.50
C ALA A 91 7.38 -15.05 1.96
N CYS A 92 6.66 -14.14 2.63
CA CYS A 92 6.96 -13.67 3.98
C CYS A 92 5.66 -13.41 4.77
N PRO A 93 4.82 -14.44 4.99
CA PRO A 93 3.51 -14.26 5.60
C PRO A 93 3.56 -13.67 7.01
N GLU A 94 4.62 -13.92 7.79
CA GLU A 94 4.77 -13.46 9.17
C GLU A 94 5.55 -12.14 9.31
N GLU A 95 6.05 -11.59 8.20
CA GLU A 95 6.89 -10.40 8.26
C GLU A 95 6.05 -9.12 8.31
N ALA A 96 6.40 -8.21 9.22
CA ALA A 96 5.87 -6.85 9.22
C ALA A 96 6.51 -6.04 8.09
N VAL A 97 5.68 -5.40 7.29
CA VAL A 97 6.09 -4.52 6.19
C VAL A 97 5.53 -3.12 6.40
N THR A 98 6.20 -2.12 5.83
CA THR A 98 5.71 -0.74 5.89
C THR A 98 4.88 -0.45 4.65
N VAL A 99 3.59 -0.20 4.83
CA VAL A 99 2.71 0.26 3.76
C VAL A 99 2.60 1.77 3.87
N ASN A 100 3.05 2.48 2.83
CA ASN A 100 2.87 3.92 2.75
C ASN A 100 1.60 4.22 1.96
N GLY A 101 0.88 5.28 2.34
CA GLY A 101 -0.35 5.64 1.67
C GLY A 101 -0.93 6.95 2.15
N TYR A 102 -2.19 7.20 1.80
CA TYR A 102 -2.92 8.38 2.23
C TYR A 102 -4.40 8.06 2.48
N GLY A 103 -5.05 8.93 3.25
CA GLY A 103 -6.46 8.79 3.60
C GLY A 103 -6.67 8.08 4.94
N LEU A 104 -7.88 8.21 5.48
CA LEU A 104 -8.25 7.57 6.74
C LEU A 104 -9.29 6.47 6.51
N ARG A 105 -9.21 5.43 7.34
CA ARG A 105 -10.28 4.45 7.45
C ARG A 105 -11.47 5.07 8.19
N ILE A 106 -12.59 5.25 7.48
CA ILE A 106 -13.85 5.71 8.06
C ILE A 106 -14.95 4.71 7.72
N PRO A 107 -15.23 3.72 8.59
CA PRO A 107 -16.18 2.64 8.31
C PRO A 107 -17.58 3.09 7.89
N PHE A 108 -18.10 4.16 8.51
CA PHE A 108 -19.46 4.62 8.25
C PHE A 108 -19.64 5.43 6.96
N LEU A 109 -18.54 5.90 6.35
CA LEU A 109 -18.56 6.60 5.05
C LEU A 109 -18.05 5.72 3.91
N ASP A 110 -17.84 4.43 4.18
CA ASP A 110 -17.23 3.50 3.22
C ASP A 110 -15.87 4.00 2.67
N MET A 111 -15.12 4.72 3.51
CA MET A 111 -13.83 5.27 3.13
C MET A 111 -12.70 4.37 3.62
N PHE A 112 -11.81 4.04 2.69
CA PHE A 112 -10.61 3.25 2.92
C PHE A 112 -9.36 4.04 2.54
N PRO A 113 -8.24 3.84 3.25
CA PRO A 113 -6.97 4.40 2.85
C PRO A 113 -6.50 3.80 1.51
N ASN A 114 -5.76 4.59 0.75
CA ASN A 114 -5.10 4.16 -0.48
C ASN A 114 -3.63 3.88 -0.17
N ALA A 115 -3.10 2.75 -0.63
CA ALA A 115 -1.67 2.45 -0.59
C ALA A 115 -0.94 3.09 -1.79
N THR A 116 0.29 3.55 -1.58
CA THR A 116 1.14 4.14 -2.63
C THR A 116 2.45 3.38 -2.81
N SER A 117 2.97 2.75 -1.75
CA SER A 117 4.13 1.88 -1.83
C SER A 117 4.13 0.86 -0.69
N ILE A 118 4.81 -0.26 -0.91
CA ILE A 118 5.00 -1.31 0.08
C ILE A 118 6.50 -1.52 0.23
N ASP A 119 7.04 -1.15 1.38
CA ASP A 119 8.42 -1.39 1.73
C ASP A 119 8.50 -2.70 2.52
N ALA A 120 8.92 -3.75 1.82
CA ALA A 120 9.16 -5.07 2.36
C ALA A 120 10.66 -5.42 2.29
N PRO A 121 11.15 -6.32 3.14
CA PRO A 121 12.54 -6.76 3.05
C PRO A 121 12.88 -7.37 1.69
N ALA A 122 14.11 -7.15 1.21
CA ALA A 122 14.53 -7.56 -0.13
C ALA A 122 14.25 -9.05 -0.44
N ARG A 123 14.44 -9.94 0.53
CA ARG A 123 14.15 -11.39 0.43
C ARG A 123 12.70 -11.72 0.07
N CYS A 124 11.75 -10.87 0.45
CA CYS A 124 10.33 -11.04 0.17
C CYS A 124 9.98 -10.59 -1.25
N LEU A 125 10.76 -9.66 -1.81
CA LEU A 125 10.55 -9.08 -3.13
C LEU A 125 11.40 -9.75 -4.23
N SER A 126 12.58 -10.26 -3.88
CA SER A 126 13.50 -10.91 -4.81
C SER A 126 13.06 -12.33 -5.15
N VAL A 127 13.21 -12.72 -6.41
CA VAL A 127 13.22 -14.14 -6.78
C VAL A 127 14.54 -14.71 -6.27
N SER A 128 14.46 -15.62 -5.31
CA SER A 128 15.64 -16.35 -4.80
C SER A 128 16.23 -17.19 -5.93
N THR A 129 17.34 -16.73 -6.52
CA THR A 129 18.14 -17.51 -7.49
C THR A 129 18.77 -18.76 -6.87
N GLU A 130 18.79 -18.87 -5.54
CA GLU A 130 19.48 -19.93 -4.82
C GLU A 130 18.78 -21.31 -4.85
N LYS A 131 17.51 -21.40 -5.28
CA LYS A 131 16.78 -22.67 -5.29
C LYS A 131 17.04 -23.56 -6.51
N GLU A 132 17.68 -23.05 -7.57
CA GLU A 132 17.97 -23.84 -8.78
C GLU A 132 19.23 -24.72 -8.66
N GLU A 133 20.14 -24.42 -7.72
CA GLU A 133 21.36 -25.22 -7.51
C GLU A 133 21.12 -26.48 -6.66
N GLU A 134 20.14 -26.47 -5.76
CA GLU A 134 19.84 -27.63 -4.90
C GLU A 134 19.14 -28.75 -5.71
N ASP A 135 18.17 -28.42 -6.57
CA ASP A 135 17.47 -29.43 -7.40
C ASP A 135 18.35 -30.02 -8.51
N THR A 136 19.34 -29.28 -9.02
CA THR A 136 20.28 -29.79 -10.02
C THR A 136 21.27 -30.81 -9.40
N SER A 137 21.58 -30.67 -8.10
CA SER A 137 22.44 -31.63 -7.39
C SER A 137 21.71 -32.95 -7.10
N VAL A 138 20.42 -32.90 -6.77
CA VAL A 138 19.61 -34.09 -6.47
C VAL A 138 19.32 -34.91 -7.74
N GLU A 139 19.10 -34.25 -8.89
CA GLU A 139 18.83 -34.94 -10.15
C GLU A 139 20.10 -35.61 -10.77
N SER A 140 21.30 -35.16 -10.39
CA SER A 140 22.55 -35.80 -10.82
C SER A 140 22.99 -36.99 -9.97
N GLU A 141 22.56 -37.09 -8.71
CA GLU A 141 22.77 -38.29 -7.87
C GLU A 141 21.81 -39.44 -8.21
N VAL A 142 20.58 -39.13 -8.66
CA VAL A 142 19.60 -40.16 -9.04
C VAL A 142 19.92 -40.82 -10.39
N ASN A 143 20.52 -40.09 -11.33
CA ASN A 143 20.85 -40.60 -12.67
C ASN A 143 22.25 -41.25 -12.77
N GLY A 144 22.98 -41.35 -11.65
CA GLY A 144 24.32 -41.97 -11.59
C GLY A 144 24.35 -43.39 -10.99
N ALA A 145 23.19 -43.98 -10.69
CA ALA A 145 23.06 -45.26 -10.00
C ALA A 145 22.62 -46.45 -10.88
N ASP A 146 22.68 -46.30 -12.22
CA ASP A 146 22.32 -47.34 -13.21
C ASP A 146 23.53 -47.81 -14.04
#